data_AF-A0A818PEK2-F1
#
_entry.id   AF-A0A818PEK2-F1
#
_cell.length_a   1.000
_cell.length_b   1.000
_cell.length_c   1.000
_cell.angle_alpha   90.00
_cell.angle_beta   90.00
_cell.angle_gamma   90.00
#
_symmetry.space_group_name_H-M   'P 1'
#
loop_
_entity.id
_entity.type
_entity.pdbx_description
1 polymer ?
#
loop_
_entity_poly.entity_id
_entity_poly.type
_entity_poly.pdbx_seq_one_letter_code
_entity_poly.pdbx_strand_id
1 'polypeptide(L)'
;GNIYVFELEHEFWTQSMLNCCNQLNNWTILSKHIFIGNTTFDTLWSNAYQLNYLMPYAIRTKLKLLISGTKQEQLEQEDLCQFFNNLSSTTNITSTATSDSETTFVERSYIEKQYPCELATFFLYQKDFDRKYFRKKKKKRD
;
A
#
# COMPACT_ATOMS: atom_id res chain seq x y z
N GLY A 1 34.75 -3.56 11.36
CA GLY A 1 34.52 -5.00 11.19
C GLY A 1 33.11 -5.41 11.58
N ASN A 2 32.65 -5.15 12.81
CA ASN A 2 31.40 -5.74 13.32
C ASN A 2 30.09 -5.03 12.96
N ILE A 3 30.03 -3.70 12.85
CA ILE A 3 28.76 -2.98 12.70
C ILE A 3 28.02 -3.36 11.40
N TYR A 4 28.76 -3.47 10.30
CA TYR A 4 28.21 -3.79 8.98
C TYR A 4 27.63 -5.22 8.90
N VAL A 5 28.22 -6.18 9.63
CA VAL A 5 27.72 -7.56 9.68
C VAL A 5 26.38 -7.63 10.41
N PHE A 6 26.23 -6.86 11.50
CA PHE A 6 24.97 -6.80 12.25
C PHE A 6 23.83 -6.16 11.45
N GLU A 7 24.11 -5.12 10.65
CA GLU A 7 23.10 -4.47 9.80
C GLU A 7 22.60 -5.42 8.71
N LEU A 8 23.51 -6.09 7.99
CA LEU A 8 23.14 -7.07 6.96
C LEU A 8 22.35 -8.25 7.53
N GLU A 9 22.76 -8.74 8.71
CA GLU A 9 22.05 -9.82 9.39
C GLU A 9 20.64 -9.37 9.80
N HIS A 10 20.49 -8.15 10.33
CA HIS A 10 19.20 -7.59 10.68
C HIS A 10 18.27 -7.45 9.46
N GLU A 11 18.80 -6.98 8.32
CA GLU A 11 18.06 -6.92 7.06
C GLU A 11 17.62 -8.31 6.60
N PHE A 12 18.52 -9.28 6.62
CA PHE A 12 18.22 -10.67 6.26
C PHE A 12 17.11 -11.28 7.14
N TRP A 13 17.19 -11.12 8.45
CA TRP A 13 16.17 -11.62 9.36
C TRP A 13 14.82 -10.93 9.16
N THR A 14 14.84 -9.62 8.90
CA THR A 14 13.63 -8.85 8.58
C THR A 14 12.96 -9.41 7.33
N GLN A 15 13.70 -9.56 6.22
CA GLN A 15 13.14 -10.09 4.97
C GLN A 15 12.62 -11.52 5.12
N SER A 16 13.35 -12.36 5.84
CA SER A 16 12.94 -13.74 6.11
C SER A 16 11.63 -13.81 6.90
N MET A 17 11.50 -12.96 7.93
CA MET A 17 10.27 -12.85 8.71
C MET A 17 9.09 -12.36 7.86
N LEU A 18 9.28 -11.30 7.06
CA LEU A 18 8.23 -10.77 6.18
C LEU A 18 7.74 -11.84 5.20
N ASN A 19 8.67 -12.59 4.60
CA ASN A 19 8.35 -13.70 3.71
C ASN A 19 7.56 -14.79 4.45
N CYS A 20 7.99 -15.21 5.64
CA CYS A 20 7.27 -16.18 6.46
C CYS A 20 5.84 -15.73 6.79
N CYS A 21 5.65 -14.48 7.23
CA CYS A 21 4.31 -13.95 7.50
C CYS A 21 3.44 -13.92 6.24
N ASN A 22 4.00 -13.57 5.08
CA ASN A 22 3.30 -13.62 3.80
C ASN A 22 2.88 -15.05 3.41
N GLN A 23 3.74 -16.06 3.61
CA GLN A 23 3.40 -17.47 3.33
C GLN A 23 2.30 -18.00 4.26
N LEU A 24 2.29 -17.55 5.51
CA LEU A 24 1.29 -17.94 6.51
C LEU A 24 -0.02 -17.14 6.42
N ASN A 25 -0.13 -16.21 5.47
CA ASN A 25 -1.25 -15.27 5.36
C ASN A 25 -1.48 -14.44 6.64
N ASN A 26 -0.43 -14.19 7.43
CA ASN A 26 -0.53 -13.42 8.66
C ASN A 26 -0.38 -11.93 8.38
N TRP A 27 -1.39 -11.38 7.70
CA TRP A 27 -1.37 -10.02 7.16
C TRP A 27 -1.28 -8.95 8.24
N THR A 28 -1.91 -9.17 9.39
CA THR A 28 -1.96 -8.24 10.51
C THR A 28 -0.60 -8.08 11.17
N ILE A 29 0.11 -9.19 11.41
CA ILE A 29 1.48 -9.15 11.94
C ILE A 29 2.42 -8.56 10.89
N LEU A 30 2.31 -8.98 9.62
CA LEU A 30 3.11 -8.44 8.53
C LEU A 30 2.98 -6.91 8.42
N SER A 31 1.75 -6.39 8.48
CA SER A 31 1.49 -4.95 8.46
C SER A 31 2.12 -4.22 9.63
N LYS A 32 2.01 -4.77 10.84
CA LYS A 32 2.59 -4.15 12.05
C LYS A 32 4.10 -4.07 12.01
N HIS A 33 4.77 -5.03 11.37
CA HIS A 33 6.24 -5.00 11.22
C HIS A 33 6.74 -4.03 10.16
N ILE A 34 5.94 -3.75 9.13
CA ILE A 34 6.31 -2.78 8.09
C ILE A 34 6.03 -1.37 8.58
N PHE A 35 4.84 -1.15 9.15
CA PHE A 35 4.36 0.15 9.58
C PHE A 35 4.64 0.36 11.08
N ILE A 36 5.91 0.27 11.47
CA ILE A 36 6.35 0.54 12.85
C ILE A 36 6.53 2.05 13.04
N GLY A 37 6.01 2.57 14.16
CA GLY A 37 6.14 3.99 14.52
C GLY A 37 5.44 4.90 13.51
N ASN A 38 6.21 5.78 12.86
CA ASN A 38 5.70 6.78 11.92
C ASN A 38 5.95 6.41 10.45
N THR A 39 6.22 5.13 10.17
CA THR A 39 6.44 4.67 8.79
C THR A 39 5.15 4.84 7.98
N THR A 40 5.21 5.55 6.85
CA THR A 40 4.13 5.76 5.87
C THR A 40 4.58 5.30 4.47
N PHE A 41 3.65 5.21 3.52
CA PHE A 41 4.00 4.96 2.11
C PHE A 41 5.01 5.97 1.56
N ASP A 42 4.92 7.24 1.94
CA ASP A 42 5.88 8.28 1.54
C ASP A 42 7.29 8.01 2.08
N THR A 43 7.39 7.55 3.34
CA THR A 43 8.69 7.17 3.90
C THR A 43 9.27 5.95 3.20
N LEU A 44 8.44 4.94 2.91
CA LEU A 44 8.85 3.75 2.15
C LEU A 44 9.32 4.11 0.74
N TRP A 45 8.71 5.12 0.12
CA TRP A 45 9.10 5.64 -1.19
C TRP A 45 10.44 6.36 -1.17
N SER A 46 10.68 7.13 -0.10
CA SER A 46 11.86 8.00 0.05
C SER A 46 13.19 7.24 0.21
N ASN A 47 13.15 5.93 0.46
CA ASN A 47 14.35 5.12 0.68
C ASN A 47 14.37 3.92 -0.28
N ALA A 48 15.45 3.78 -1.06
CA ALA A 48 15.57 2.73 -2.08
C ALA A 48 15.50 1.31 -1.50
N TYR A 49 16.05 1.05 -0.32
CA TYR A 49 15.91 -0.25 0.34
C TYR A 49 14.45 -0.50 0.71
N GLN A 50 13.77 0.48 1.32
CA GLN A 50 12.37 0.33 1.70
C GLN A 50 11.45 0.18 0.48
N LEU A 51 11.70 0.92 -0.59
CA LEU A 51 10.95 0.85 -1.84
C LEU A 51 11.07 -0.54 -2.50
N ASN A 52 12.25 -1.15 -2.46
CA ASN A 52 12.47 -2.44 -3.12
C ASN A 52 12.05 -3.64 -2.26
N TYR A 53 12.25 -3.56 -0.93
CA TYR A 53 12.09 -4.73 -0.04
C TYR A 53 10.87 -4.66 0.86
N LEU A 54 10.39 -3.47 1.24
CA LEU A 54 9.22 -3.32 2.13
C LEU A 54 7.95 -2.97 1.36
N MET A 55 8.02 -2.07 0.37
CA MET A 55 6.87 -1.64 -0.43
C MET A 55 6.05 -2.80 -1.01
N PRO A 56 6.64 -3.88 -1.57
CA PRO A 56 5.86 -4.99 -2.10
C PRO A 56 4.98 -5.66 -1.04
N TYR A 57 5.55 -5.90 0.15
CA TYR A 57 4.80 -6.48 1.27
C TYR A 57 3.79 -5.47 1.85
N ALA A 58 4.12 -4.17 1.86
CA ALA A 58 3.26 -3.11 2.36
C ALA A 58 1.96 -3.03 1.55
N ILE A 59 2.07 -2.88 0.23
CA ILE A 59 0.94 -2.84 -0.69
C ILE A 59 0.13 -4.13 -0.58
N ARG A 60 0.80 -5.28 -0.67
CA ARG A 60 0.15 -6.59 -0.65
C ARG A 60 -0.63 -6.82 0.64
N THR A 61 -0.02 -6.57 1.80
CA THR A 61 -0.65 -6.89 3.09
C THR A 61 -1.84 -5.97 3.34
N LYS A 62 -1.72 -4.66 3.06
CA LYS A 62 -2.82 -3.72 3.23
C LYS A 62 -3.96 -4.01 2.28
N LEU A 63 -3.66 -4.38 1.02
CA LEU A 63 -4.70 -4.79 0.07
C LEU A 63 -5.42 -6.07 0.52
N LYS A 64 -4.69 -7.05 1.07
CA LYS A 64 -5.29 -8.28 1.63
C LYS A 64 -6.20 -7.98 2.82
N LEU A 65 -5.76 -7.14 3.76
CA LEU A 65 -6.57 -6.69 4.89
C LEU A 65 -7.80 -5.90 4.43
N LEU A 66 -7.66 -5.03 3.43
CA LEU A 66 -8.76 -4.26 2.86
C LEU A 66 -9.86 -5.15 2.24
N ILE A 67 -9.47 -6.25 1.58
CA ILE A 67 -10.42 -7.13 0.89
C ILE A 67 -11.03 -8.18 1.83
N SER A 68 -10.21 -8.74 2.72
CA SER A 68 -10.53 -9.98 3.44
C SER A 68 -10.39 -9.88 4.96
N GLY A 69 -9.91 -8.76 5.48
CA GLY A 69 -9.81 -8.51 6.91
C GLY A 69 -11.17 -8.36 7.58
N THR A 70 -11.15 -8.31 8.91
CA THR A 70 -12.31 -7.91 9.72
C THR A 70 -12.74 -6.48 9.38
N LYS A 71 -13.96 -6.09 9.78
CA LYS A 71 -14.44 -4.71 9.55
C LYS A 71 -13.49 -3.65 10.11
N GLN A 72 -12.89 -3.92 11.26
CA GLN A 72 -11.93 -3.01 11.88
C GLN A 72 -10.66 -2.90 11.04
N GLU A 73 -10.08 -4.04 10.67
CA GLU A 73 -8.87 -4.07 9.84
C GLU A 73 -9.09 -3.40 8.48
N GLN A 74 -10.26 -3.55 7.86
CA GLN A 74 -10.59 -2.88 6.59
C GLN A 74 -10.61 -1.36 6.73
N LEU A 75 -11.14 -0.83 7.83
CA LEU A 75 -11.20 0.62 8.09
C LEU A 75 -9.80 1.22 8.36
N GLU A 76 -8.87 0.41 8.86
CA GLU A 76 -7.50 0.83 9.15
C GLU A 76 -6.60 0.91 7.90
N GLN A 77 -7.10 0.55 6.70
CA GLN A 77 -6.34 0.60 5.45
C GLN A 77 -6.61 1.88 4.62
N GLU A 78 -7.08 2.94 5.28
CA GLU A 78 -7.37 4.24 4.66
C GLU A 78 -6.11 4.86 4.01
N ASP A 79 -4.93 4.62 4.57
CA ASP A 79 -3.66 5.08 4.04
C ASP A 79 -3.32 4.48 2.67
N LEU A 80 -3.61 3.19 2.44
CA LEU A 80 -3.48 2.57 1.11
C LEU A 80 -4.47 3.20 0.12
N CYS A 81 -5.71 3.47 0.57
CA CYS A 81 -6.71 4.11 -0.26
C CYS A 81 -6.26 5.51 -0.70
N GLN A 82 -5.76 6.31 0.24
CA GLN A 82 -5.22 7.65 -0.03
C GLN A 82 -4.03 7.59 -0.97
N PHE A 83 -3.09 6.66 -0.73
CA PHE A 83 -1.93 6.46 -1.57
C PHE A 83 -2.34 6.22 -3.04
N PHE A 84 -3.22 5.25 -3.32
CA PHE A 84 -3.65 4.98 -4.69
C PHE A 84 -4.57 6.05 -5.31
N ASN A 85 -5.38 6.73 -4.50
CA ASN A 85 -6.21 7.84 -4.97
C ASN A 85 -5.34 9.03 -5.41
N ASN A 86 -4.25 9.32 -4.68
CA ASN A 86 -3.31 10.39 -5.02
C ASN A 86 -2.58 10.13 -6.35
N LEU A 87 -2.32 8.86 -6.68
CA LEU A 87 -1.78 8.49 -8.00
C LEU A 87 -2.79 8.74 -9.15
N SER A 88 -4.09 8.76 -8.85
CA SER A 88 -5.17 8.80 -9.85
C SER A 88 -5.70 10.21 -10.12
N SER A 89 -5.59 11.14 -9.18
CA SER A 89 -6.17 12.49 -9.23
C SER A 89 -5.48 13.46 -10.21
N THR A 90 -4.48 13.00 -10.97
CA THR A 90 -3.61 13.83 -11.83
C THR A 90 -4.18 14.19 -13.22
N THR A 91 -5.42 13.83 -13.56
CA THR A 91 -6.00 14.12 -14.90
C THR A 91 -6.18 15.60 -15.26
N ASN A 92 -5.89 16.54 -14.35
CA ASN A 92 -6.04 17.99 -14.58
C ASN A 92 -4.78 18.82 -14.24
N ILE A 93 -3.56 18.29 -14.36
CA ILE A 93 -2.36 19.15 -14.24
C ILE A 93 -1.99 19.68 -15.62
N THR A 94 -2.48 20.88 -15.92
CA THR A 94 -1.95 21.73 -16.98
C THR A 94 -0.58 22.23 -16.53
N SER A 95 0.47 21.58 -17.02
CA SER A 95 1.76 22.16 -17.42
C SER A 95 2.26 23.41 -16.67
N THR A 96 2.43 23.34 -15.36
CA THR A 96 3.47 24.09 -14.64
C THR A 96 4.07 23.14 -13.63
N ALA A 97 5.17 22.50 -14.03
CA ALA A 97 5.87 21.49 -13.24
C ALA A 97 6.39 22.10 -11.94
N THR A 98 5.67 21.85 -10.85
CA THR A 98 6.21 21.89 -9.50
C THR A 98 6.89 20.54 -9.22
N SER A 99 7.93 20.52 -8.38
CA SER A 99 8.66 19.30 -7.96
C SER A 99 7.76 18.13 -7.57
N ASP A 100 6.61 18.46 -6.98
CA ASP A 100 5.66 17.49 -6.45
C ASP A 100 4.91 16.78 -7.59
N SER A 101 4.60 17.48 -8.68
CA SER A 101 3.91 16.91 -9.85
C SER A 101 4.78 15.91 -10.63
N GLU A 102 6.09 16.16 -10.69
CA GLU A 102 7.05 15.25 -11.32
C GLU A 102 7.26 14.00 -10.46
N THR A 103 7.36 14.18 -9.13
CA THR A 103 7.49 13.07 -8.18
C THR A 103 6.27 12.15 -8.23
N THR A 104 5.05 12.70 -8.22
CA THR A 104 3.81 11.90 -8.34
C THR A 104 3.71 11.18 -9.69
N PHE A 105 4.19 11.77 -10.79
CA PHE A 105 4.23 11.09 -12.09
C PHE A 105 5.18 9.87 -12.06
N VAL A 106 6.36 10.02 -11.48
CA VAL A 106 7.34 8.93 -11.32
C VAL A 106 6.77 7.83 -10.43
N GLU A 107 6.17 8.20 -9.29
CA GLU A 107 5.47 7.28 -8.39
C GLU A 107 4.40 6.47 -9.12
N ARG A 108 3.52 7.16 -9.84
CA ARG A 108 2.45 6.53 -10.59
C ARG A 108 2.99 5.57 -11.63
N SER A 109 3.95 6.00 -12.46
CA SER A 109 4.50 5.16 -13.52
C SER A 109 5.17 3.91 -12.97
N TYR A 110 5.87 4.02 -11.84
CA TYR A 110 6.48 2.88 -11.17
C TYR A 110 5.41 1.93 -10.61
N ILE A 111 4.42 2.44 -9.88
CA ILE A 111 3.36 1.60 -9.28
C ILE A 111 2.53 0.89 -10.35
N GLU A 112 2.15 1.59 -11.42
CA GLU A 112 1.43 0.99 -12.55
C GLU A 112 2.24 -0.12 -13.23
N LYS A 113 3.58 0.02 -13.29
CA LYS A 113 4.45 -0.99 -13.89
C LYS A 113 4.71 -2.18 -12.97
N GLN A 114 4.94 -1.93 -11.68
CA GLN A 114 5.37 -2.97 -10.73
C GLN A 114 4.20 -3.71 -10.08
N TYR A 115 3.06 -3.03 -9.86
CA TYR A 115 1.90 -3.57 -9.16
C TYR A 115 0.58 -3.43 -9.95
N PRO A 116 0.55 -3.77 -11.26
CA PRO A 116 -0.65 -3.58 -12.08
C PRO A 116 -1.84 -4.40 -11.56
N CYS A 117 -1.57 -5.59 -11.03
CA CYS A 117 -2.59 -6.51 -10.52
C CYS A 117 -3.21 -5.99 -9.21
N GLU A 118 -2.39 -5.50 -8.29
CA GLU A 118 -2.82 -4.91 -7.03
C GLU A 118 -3.67 -3.66 -7.28
N LEU A 119 -3.22 -2.81 -8.19
CA LEU A 119 -3.94 -1.60 -8.58
C LEU A 119 -5.31 -1.94 -9.22
N ALA A 120 -5.34 -2.89 -10.15
CA ALA A 120 -6.60 -3.37 -10.75
C ALA A 120 -7.55 -3.96 -9.69
N THR A 121 -7.01 -4.76 -8.76
CA THR A 121 -7.78 -5.37 -7.68
C THR A 121 -8.40 -4.30 -6.77
N PHE A 122 -7.63 -3.26 -6.43
CA PHE A 122 -8.11 -2.14 -5.63
C PHE A 122 -9.28 -1.41 -6.28
N PHE A 123 -9.18 -1.05 -7.57
CA PHE A 123 -10.27 -0.36 -8.26
C PHE A 123 -11.52 -1.22 -8.44
N LEU A 124 -11.35 -2.53 -8.66
CA LEU A 124 -12.49 -3.47 -8.65
C LEU A 124 -13.18 -3.49 -7.29
N TYR A 125 -12.39 -3.54 -6.20
CA TYR A 125 -12.91 -3.50 -4.85
C TYR A 125 -13.70 -2.21 -4.55
N GLN A 126 -13.14 -1.04 -4.88
CA GLN A 126 -13.82 0.26 -4.69
C GLN A 126 -15.16 0.30 -5.45
N LYS A 127 -15.17 -0.09 -6.72
CA LYS A 127 -16.38 -0.09 -7.56
C LYS A 127 -17.48 -0.96 -6.97
N ASP A 128 -17.14 -2.14 -6.46
CA ASP A 128 -18.10 -3.04 -5.83
C ASP A 128 -18.55 -2.56 -4.45
N PHE A 129 -17.67 -1.90 -3.70
CA PHE A 129 -18.00 -1.26 -2.44
C PHE A 129 -19.04 -0.15 -2.64
N ASP A 130 -18.82 0.75 -3.59
CA ASP A 130 -19.73 1.82 -3.95
C ASP A 130 -21.11 1.26 -4.35
N ARG A 131 -21.12 0.26 -5.24
CA ARG A 131 -22.36 -0.42 -5.66
C ARG A 131 -23.14 -0.99 -4.49
N LYS A 132 -22.47 -1.65 -3.54
CA LYS A 132 -23.12 -2.19 -2.32
C LYS A 132 -23.69 -1.07 -1.45
N TYR A 133 -22.97 0.03 -1.30
CA TYR A 133 -23.39 1.17 -0.49
C TYR A 133 -24.62 1.87 -1.08
N PHE A 134 -24.64 2.12 -2.40
CA PHE A 134 -25.80 2.66 -3.11
C PHE A 134 -27.05 1.77 -2.95
N ARG A 135 -26.92 0.44 -3.07
CA ARG A 135 -28.02 -0.50 -2.87
C ARG A 135 -28.59 -0.46 -1.45
N LYS A 136 -27.74 -0.35 -0.43
CA LYS A 136 -28.16 -0.21 0.98
C LYS A 136 -28.91 1.09 1.24
N LYS A 137 -28.47 2.21 0.64
CA LYS A 137 -29.17 3.51 0.75
C LYS A 137 -30.52 3.53 0.04
N LYS A 138 -30.73 2.72 -1.00
CA LYS A 138 -32.03 2.58 -1.67
C LYS A 138 -33.02 1.81 -0.79
N LYS A 139 -32.61 0.65 -0.24
CA LYS A 139 -33.43 -0.16 0.68
C LYS A 139 -33.86 0.50 1.99
N LYS A 140 -33.22 1.60 2.42
CA LYS A 140 -33.62 2.38 3.61
C LYS A 140 -34.64 3.49 3.30
N ARG A 141 -34.92 3.73 2.02
CA ARG A 141 -35.83 4.79 1.56
C ARG A 141 -37.16 4.25 1.02
N ASP A 142 -37.26 2.92 0.87
CA ASP A 142 -38.48 2.17 0.57
C ASP A 142 -38.97 1.52 1.88
#